data_AF-A0A0L1J3G4-F1
#
_entry.id   AF-A0A0L1J3G4-F1
#
_cell.length_a   1.000
_cell.length_b   1.000
_cell.length_c   1.000
_cell.angle_alpha   90.00
_cell.angle_beta   90.00
_cell.angle_gamma   90.00
#
_symmetry.space_group_name_H-M   'P 1'
#
loop_
_entity.id
_entity.type
_entity.pdbx_description
1 polymer ?
#
loop_
_entity_poly.entity_id
_entity_poly.type
_entity_poly.pdbx_seq_one_letter_code
_entity_poly.pdbx_strand_id
1 'polypeptide(L)'
;MARVDIPLKALPTPKIHEIKSGVVLLPLSRRGIGLGMIVAEKGYTVIEIRKSALDHGYIINQAIEAVTRHENCSPKHTIGLVAYGHQLWEKVQSIPGINKVPAAAIYPVAADAAKLTSSIIPTVQHLHGPTNVSLQRTANIMQHNYPMIQTDLFAPPTSAEFDYATEAVSHTRTLSFLKRHMNGPYFDLEAIWEEHTYFELDNQSVEHAMNTMVQEPYFSHIPTMTGGIGRDQLTRFYRGHFIFSNPHGTNNHLISWTIGIDRVVDEFIMTLTHDSEIDWLIPGIPPTGLYLEIPFVAAVNIQGDRLYDEHIAWDQATVLRQLGLIPEYLPYPYLFPDGKGPAPGRAFEFRVPAAGAETAAKMRDKNAAPSNQLFAGGVREV
;
A
#
# COMPACT_ATOMS: atom_id res chain seq x y z
N MET A 1 31.77 -3.97 16.47
CA MET A 1 32.16 -3.74 15.06
C MET A 1 31.78 -2.32 14.70
N ALA A 2 32.69 -1.56 14.08
CA ALA A 2 32.46 -0.15 13.75
C ALA A 2 31.24 -0.01 12.83
N ARG A 3 30.17 0.62 13.34
CA ARG A 3 29.00 1.03 12.54
C ARG A 3 29.49 2.15 11.63
N VAL A 4 29.85 1.78 10.40
CA VAL A 4 30.32 2.74 9.41
C VAL A 4 29.11 3.57 8.95
N ASP A 5 29.06 4.81 9.41
CA ASP A 5 28.16 5.89 8.93
C ASP A 5 28.55 6.31 7.50
N ILE A 6 28.54 5.39 6.54
CA ILE A 6 28.53 5.80 5.14
C ILE A 6 27.07 6.12 4.81
N PRO A 7 26.72 7.39 4.58
CA PRO A 7 25.40 7.72 4.04
C PRO A 7 25.26 7.01 2.70
N LEU A 8 24.14 6.29 2.52
CA LEU A 8 23.83 5.69 1.24
C LEU A 8 23.79 6.79 0.19
N LYS A 9 24.43 6.55 -0.94
CA LYS A 9 24.37 7.48 -2.06
C LYS A 9 22.90 7.63 -2.44
N ALA A 10 22.38 8.85 -2.33
CA ALA A 10 21.03 9.14 -2.80
C ALA A 10 20.92 8.72 -4.27
N LEU A 11 19.78 8.12 -4.63
CA LEU A 11 19.47 7.91 -6.04
C LEU A 11 19.52 9.28 -6.75
N PRO A 12 20.01 9.32 -8.00
CA PRO A 12 20.15 10.58 -8.71
C PRO A 12 18.83 11.33 -8.71
N THR A 13 18.83 12.63 -8.40
CA THR A 13 17.63 13.44 -8.54
C THR A 13 17.17 13.35 -9.99
N PRO A 14 15.98 12.80 -10.22
CA PRO A 14 15.56 12.53 -11.58
C PRO A 14 15.34 13.84 -12.36
N LYS A 15 15.88 13.93 -13.58
CA LYS A 15 15.72 15.13 -14.41
C LYS A 15 14.34 15.14 -15.06
N ILE A 16 13.63 16.26 -14.91
CA ILE A 16 12.39 16.52 -15.63
C ILE A 16 12.76 16.90 -17.06
N HIS A 17 12.21 16.19 -18.05
CA HIS A 17 12.49 16.45 -19.46
C HIS A 17 11.25 17.04 -20.13
N GLU A 18 11.27 18.35 -20.40
CA GLU A 18 10.20 18.97 -21.19
C GLU A 18 10.34 18.54 -22.66
N ILE A 19 9.33 17.84 -23.16
CA ILE A 19 9.28 17.42 -24.57
C ILE A 19 8.84 18.61 -25.43
N LYS A 20 7.88 19.39 -24.92
CA LYS A 20 7.36 20.63 -25.52
C LYS A 20 6.61 21.43 -24.44
N SER A 21 6.32 22.69 -24.70
CA SER A 21 5.48 23.54 -23.85
C SER A 21 4.22 22.81 -23.34
N GLY A 22 4.21 22.48 -22.05
CA GLY A 22 3.10 21.81 -21.37
C GLY A 22 3.03 20.28 -21.53
N VAL A 23 4.07 19.66 -22.10
CA VAL A 23 4.26 18.20 -22.14
C VAL A 23 5.61 17.84 -21.52
N VAL A 24 5.54 17.11 -20.42
CA VAL A 24 6.71 16.82 -19.60
C VAL A 24 6.85 15.32 -19.41
N LEU A 25 8.01 14.79 -19.76
CA LEU A 25 8.40 13.43 -19.41
C LEU A 25 8.89 13.42 -17.97
N LEU A 26 8.23 12.59 -17.16
CA LEU A 26 8.56 12.40 -15.77
C LEU A 26 9.32 11.09 -15.61
N PRO A 27 10.30 11.08 -14.70
CA PRO A 27 11.07 9.88 -14.41
C PRO A 27 10.22 8.78 -13.78
N LEU A 28 10.66 7.54 -13.99
CA LEU A 28 10.10 6.34 -13.38
C LEU A 28 9.94 6.57 -11.87
N SER A 29 8.82 6.11 -11.32
CA SER A 29 8.44 6.22 -9.90
C SER A 29 8.03 7.62 -9.37
N ARG A 30 7.85 8.65 -10.23
CA ARG A 30 7.28 9.95 -9.80
C ARG A 30 5.87 10.18 -10.35
N ARG A 31 5.02 10.80 -9.53
CA ARG A 31 3.68 11.30 -9.92
C ARG A 31 3.83 12.67 -10.57
N GLY A 32 2.93 13.00 -11.50
CA GLY A 32 2.94 14.31 -12.15
C GLY A 32 2.57 15.46 -11.23
N ILE A 33 2.93 16.67 -11.66
CA ILE A 33 3.08 17.84 -10.79
C ILE A 33 1.98 18.89 -11.04
N GLY A 34 0.95 18.59 -11.86
CA GLY A 34 -0.04 19.58 -12.31
C GLY A 34 -1.51 19.14 -12.29
N LEU A 35 -2.42 20.13 -12.24
CA LEU A 35 -3.86 19.98 -12.40
C LEU A 35 -4.25 19.82 -13.89
N GLY A 36 -5.25 18.99 -14.19
CA GLY A 36 -5.75 18.80 -15.57
C GLY A 36 -4.88 17.87 -16.43
N MET A 37 -4.43 16.77 -15.84
CA MET A 37 -3.32 15.94 -16.29
C MET A 37 -3.75 14.66 -17.02
N ILE A 38 -2.95 14.25 -18.02
CA ILE A 38 -2.87 12.87 -18.53
C ILE A 38 -1.59 12.26 -17.99
N VAL A 39 -1.65 11.06 -17.37
CA VAL A 39 -0.50 10.32 -16.80
C VAL A 39 -0.42 8.93 -17.43
N ALA A 40 0.79 8.47 -17.74
CA ALA A 40 1.09 7.03 -17.84
C ALA A 40 1.63 6.58 -16.47
N GLU A 41 1.10 5.51 -15.90
CA GLU A 41 1.04 5.23 -14.45
C GLU A 41 2.38 4.85 -13.77
N LYS A 42 2.42 4.67 -12.45
CA LYS A 42 3.64 4.24 -11.75
C LYS A 42 4.01 2.79 -12.12
N GLY A 43 5.30 2.56 -12.35
CA GLY A 43 5.79 1.38 -13.07
C GLY A 43 5.78 1.54 -14.59
N TYR A 44 5.33 2.69 -15.09
CA TYR A 44 5.47 3.13 -16.48
C TYR A 44 6.35 4.37 -16.54
N THR A 45 6.84 4.64 -17.75
CA THR A 45 7.33 5.97 -18.10
C THR A 45 6.15 6.93 -18.15
N VAL A 46 6.20 7.99 -17.34
CA VAL A 46 5.06 8.91 -17.17
C VAL A 46 5.24 10.13 -18.07
N ILE A 47 4.22 10.50 -18.85
CA ILE A 47 4.14 11.80 -19.51
C ILE A 47 3.01 12.60 -18.87
N GLU A 48 3.30 13.83 -18.45
CA GLU A 48 2.31 14.82 -18.04
C GLU A 48 1.91 15.67 -19.25
N ILE A 49 0.62 15.67 -19.60
CA ILE A 49 0.03 16.60 -20.58
C ILE A 49 -0.86 17.59 -19.83
N ARG A 50 -0.50 18.87 -19.88
CA ARG A 50 -1.26 19.94 -19.23
C ARG A 50 -2.45 20.38 -20.08
N LYS A 51 -3.49 20.93 -19.43
CA LYS A 51 -4.66 21.51 -20.10
C LYS A 51 -4.31 22.50 -21.21
N SER A 52 -3.28 23.33 -21.02
CA SER A 52 -2.79 24.30 -22.02
C SER A 52 -2.20 23.66 -23.28
N ALA A 53 -1.74 22.41 -23.20
CA ALA A 53 -1.20 21.68 -24.33
C ALA A 53 -2.30 21.02 -25.19
N LEU A 54 -3.52 20.86 -24.65
CA LEU A 54 -4.62 20.18 -25.34
C LEU A 54 -5.16 20.96 -26.54
N ASP A 55 -4.95 22.27 -26.59
CA ASP A 55 -5.31 23.10 -27.74
C ASP A 55 -4.44 22.81 -28.98
N HIS A 56 -3.39 21.99 -28.83
CA HIS A 56 -2.54 21.52 -29.93
C HIS A 56 -3.00 20.13 -30.41
N GLY A 57 -3.61 20.06 -31.59
CA GLY A 57 -4.34 18.88 -32.08
C GLY A 57 -3.56 17.56 -32.30
N TYR A 58 -2.25 17.50 -32.06
CA TYR A 58 -1.43 16.28 -32.25
C TYR A 58 -0.77 15.78 -30.96
N ILE A 59 -1.20 16.25 -29.79
CA ILE A 59 -0.49 16.01 -28.53
C ILE A 59 -0.42 14.54 -28.13
N ILE A 60 -1.49 13.76 -28.38
CA ILE A 60 -1.52 12.32 -28.08
C ILE A 60 -0.51 11.56 -28.95
N ASN A 61 -0.46 11.86 -30.25
CA ASN A 61 0.51 11.22 -31.15
C ASN A 61 1.97 11.53 -30.75
N GLN A 62 2.23 12.78 -30.31
CA GLN A 62 3.56 13.18 -29.83
C GLN A 62 3.93 12.47 -28.54
N ALA A 63 2.99 12.32 -27.61
CA ALA A 63 3.21 11.56 -26.39
C ALA A 63 3.55 10.08 -26.70
N ILE A 64 2.78 9.43 -27.59
CA ILE A 64 3.06 8.06 -28.04
C ILE A 64 4.46 7.97 -28.65
N GLU A 65 4.82 8.90 -29.53
CA GLU A 65 6.14 8.92 -30.18
C GLU A 65 7.28 9.14 -29.18
N ALA A 66 7.10 10.01 -28.19
CA ALA A 66 8.07 10.24 -27.14
C ALA A 66 8.31 8.98 -26.29
N VAL A 67 7.24 8.28 -25.88
CA VAL A 67 7.34 7.00 -25.15
C VAL A 67 8.04 5.94 -26.01
N THR A 68 7.68 5.83 -27.28
CA THR A 68 8.30 4.89 -28.22
C THR A 68 9.81 5.12 -28.35
N ARG A 69 10.27 6.37 -28.40
CA ARG A 69 11.69 6.68 -28.54
C ARG A 69 12.47 6.53 -27.23
N HIS A 70 11.81 6.49 -26.08
CA HIS A 70 12.47 6.40 -24.79
C HIS A 70 13.05 5.01 -24.56
N GLU A 71 14.36 4.89 -24.36
CA GLU A 71 15.09 3.61 -24.31
C GLU A 71 14.51 2.65 -23.25
N ASN A 72 14.22 3.17 -22.05
CA ASN A 72 13.76 2.37 -20.91
C ASN A 72 12.27 2.02 -20.90
N CYS A 73 11.50 2.35 -21.95
CA CYS A 73 10.08 2.00 -22.01
C CYS A 73 9.84 0.72 -22.80
N SER A 74 9.10 -0.23 -22.23
CA SER A 74 8.63 -1.44 -22.91
C SER A 74 7.26 -1.85 -22.35
N PRO A 75 6.27 -2.28 -23.16
CA PRO A 75 6.31 -2.34 -24.63
C PRO A 75 6.33 -0.93 -25.26
N LYS A 76 6.86 -0.83 -26.48
CA LYS A 76 6.85 0.42 -27.27
C LYS A 76 5.44 0.68 -27.82
N HIS A 77 5.14 1.94 -28.15
CA HIS A 77 3.92 2.39 -28.83
C HIS A 77 2.59 2.28 -28.06
N THR A 78 2.60 1.74 -26.85
CA THR A 78 1.39 1.58 -26.04
C THR A 78 1.42 2.52 -24.85
N ILE A 79 0.38 3.35 -24.71
CA ILE A 79 0.19 4.24 -23.56
C ILE A 79 -1.22 4.09 -23.01
N GLY A 80 -1.37 4.16 -21.69
CA GLY A 80 -2.65 4.40 -21.03
C GLY A 80 -2.80 5.90 -20.76
N LEU A 81 -4.04 6.35 -20.54
CA LEU A 81 -4.31 7.74 -20.14
C LEU A 81 -5.01 7.75 -18.79
N VAL A 82 -4.76 8.78 -17.99
CA VAL A 82 -5.48 9.04 -16.74
C VAL A 82 -5.93 10.49 -16.77
N ALA A 83 -7.24 10.78 -16.80
CA ALA A 83 -7.78 12.14 -16.83
C ALA A 83 -8.50 12.48 -15.52
N TYR A 84 -8.05 13.54 -14.84
CA TYR A 84 -8.71 14.05 -13.64
C TYR A 84 -9.79 15.06 -14.03
N GLY A 85 -11.06 14.69 -13.81
CA GLY A 85 -12.23 15.50 -14.11
C GLY A 85 -12.90 15.21 -15.46
N HIS A 86 -14.23 15.36 -15.48
CA HIS A 86 -15.07 15.14 -16.66
C HIS A 86 -14.76 16.10 -17.81
N GLN A 87 -14.64 17.40 -17.54
CA GLN A 87 -14.36 18.43 -18.56
C GLN A 87 -13.02 18.21 -19.27
N LEU A 88 -12.03 17.67 -18.54
CA LEU A 88 -10.74 17.33 -19.11
C LEU A 88 -10.91 16.15 -20.08
N TRP A 89 -11.61 15.10 -19.64
CA TRP A 89 -11.90 13.95 -20.49
C TRP A 89 -12.63 14.33 -21.78
N GLU A 90 -13.63 15.23 -21.70
CA GLU A 90 -14.36 15.71 -22.89
C GLU A 90 -13.45 16.34 -23.94
N LYS A 91 -12.45 17.11 -23.49
CA LYS A 91 -11.43 17.66 -24.40
C LYS A 91 -10.58 16.55 -24.98
N VAL A 92 -10.05 15.66 -24.14
CA VAL A 92 -9.12 14.60 -24.54
C VAL A 92 -9.74 13.62 -25.53
N GLN A 93 -11.00 13.22 -25.33
CA GLN A 93 -11.68 12.30 -26.24
C GLN A 93 -11.93 12.88 -27.63
N SER A 94 -11.87 14.21 -27.78
CA SER A 94 -11.98 14.87 -29.09
C SER A 94 -10.64 15.01 -29.83
N ILE A 95 -9.51 14.70 -29.18
CA ILE A 95 -8.17 14.92 -29.76
C ILE A 95 -7.85 13.83 -30.81
N PRO A 96 -7.37 14.21 -32.01
CA PRO A 96 -6.88 13.27 -33.00
C PRO A 96 -5.83 12.30 -32.46
N GLY A 97 -6.08 11.00 -32.65
CA GLY A 97 -5.19 9.91 -32.20
C GLY A 97 -5.59 9.25 -30.89
N ILE A 98 -6.65 9.72 -30.19
CA ILE A 98 -7.17 9.05 -28.99
C ILE A 98 -7.52 7.58 -29.21
N ASN A 99 -7.99 7.23 -30.41
CA ASN A 99 -8.32 5.86 -30.81
C ASN A 99 -7.10 4.91 -30.86
N LYS A 100 -5.86 5.44 -30.75
CA LYS A 100 -4.64 4.64 -30.63
C LYS A 100 -4.33 4.25 -29.19
N VAL A 101 -5.02 4.84 -28.21
CA VAL A 101 -4.86 4.54 -26.79
C VAL A 101 -5.77 3.37 -26.43
N PRO A 102 -5.26 2.28 -25.84
CA PRO A 102 -6.08 1.10 -25.54
C PRO A 102 -7.13 1.31 -24.45
N ALA A 103 -6.87 2.18 -23.47
CA ALA A 103 -7.77 2.45 -22.35
C ALA A 103 -7.42 3.75 -21.62
N ALA A 104 -8.40 4.28 -20.88
CA ALA A 104 -8.19 5.42 -20.00
C ALA A 104 -8.84 5.24 -18.61
N ALA A 105 -8.28 5.91 -17.60
CA ALA A 105 -8.91 6.12 -16.31
C ALA A 105 -9.43 7.56 -16.21
N ILE A 106 -10.59 7.74 -15.59
CA ILE A 106 -11.24 9.04 -15.46
C ILE A 106 -11.71 9.21 -14.02
N TYR A 107 -11.56 10.40 -13.46
CA TYR A 107 -12.02 10.76 -12.11
C TYR A 107 -13.14 11.81 -12.21
N PRO A 108 -14.39 11.45 -12.55
CA PRO A 108 -15.48 12.42 -12.68
C PRO A 108 -16.34 12.48 -11.41
N VAL A 109 -17.22 13.48 -11.34
CA VAL A 109 -18.29 13.51 -10.33
C VAL A 109 -19.35 12.45 -10.65
N ALA A 110 -19.92 11.82 -9.62
CA ALA A 110 -20.95 10.80 -9.75
C ALA A 110 -22.18 11.26 -10.55
N ALA A 111 -22.53 12.54 -10.49
CA ALA A 111 -23.62 13.12 -11.26
C ALA A 111 -23.41 13.05 -12.78
N ASP A 112 -22.16 12.95 -13.25
CA ASP A 112 -21.81 12.86 -14.68
C ASP A 112 -21.73 11.42 -15.19
N ALA A 113 -21.92 10.40 -14.33
CA ALA A 113 -21.77 8.99 -14.70
C ALA A 113 -22.64 8.57 -15.90
N ALA A 114 -23.84 9.12 -16.04
CA ALA A 114 -24.73 8.83 -17.18
C ALA A 114 -24.21 9.41 -18.51
N LYS A 115 -23.50 10.55 -18.47
CA LYS A 115 -22.91 11.21 -19.64
C LYS A 115 -21.66 10.48 -20.14
N LEU A 116 -21.02 9.71 -19.27
CA LEU A 116 -19.78 8.97 -19.54
C LEU A 116 -20.01 7.53 -20.02
N THR A 117 -21.22 7.21 -20.46
CA THR A 117 -21.59 5.87 -20.95
C THR A 117 -21.21 5.63 -22.41
N SER A 118 -20.86 6.67 -23.17
CA SER A 118 -20.32 6.56 -24.53
C SER A 118 -18.90 7.11 -24.57
N SER A 119 -17.92 6.22 -24.58
CA SER A 119 -16.50 6.55 -24.77
C SER A 119 -15.98 5.88 -26.05
N ILE A 120 -15.07 6.55 -26.75
CA ILE A 120 -14.42 6.04 -27.97
C ILE A 120 -13.45 4.89 -27.66
N ILE A 121 -12.93 4.86 -26.43
CA ILE A 121 -12.02 3.81 -25.94
C ILE A 121 -12.52 3.25 -24.60
N PRO A 122 -12.10 2.04 -24.19
CA PRO A 122 -12.40 1.49 -22.87
C PRO A 122 -12.02 2.44 -21.72
N THR A 123 -12.87 2.55 -20.69
CA THR A 123 -12.63 3.42 -19.53
C THR A 123 -12.88 2.77 -18.18
N VAL A 124 -12.01 3.06 -17.21
CA VAL A 124 -12.31 2.92 -15.79
C VAL A 124 -12.65 4.28 -15.21
N GLN A 125 -13.72 4.36 -14.43
CA GLN A 125 -14.26 5.62 -13.93
C GLN A 125 -14.35 5.57 -12.41
N HIS A 126 -13.71 6.55 -11.78
CA HIS A 126 -13.63 6.73 -10.34
C HIS A 126 -14.55 7.88 -9.93
N LEU A 127 -15.82 7.54 -9.72
CA LEU A 127 -16.90 8.48 -9.43
C LEU A 127 -16.79 8.96 -7.98
N HIS A 128 -16.63 10.27 -7.78
CA HIS A 128 -16.70 10.86 -6.44
C HIS A 128 -18.09 11.44 -6.15
N GLY A 129 -18.48 11.44 -4.88
CA GLY A 129 -19.77 11.94 -4.41
C GLY A 129 -20.90 10.90 -4.43
N PRO A 130 -22.07 11.22 -3.84
CA PRO A 130 -23.18 10.29 -3.77
C PRO A 130 -23.72 9.96 -5.16
N THR A 131 -24.14 8.70 -5.35
CA THR A 131 -24.86 8.27 -6.56
C THR A 131 -26.06 7.42 -6.19
N ASN A 132 -27.14 7.61 -6.95
CA ASN A 132 -28.32 6.75 -6.92
C ASN A 132 -28.45 5.92 -8.21
N VAL A 133 -27.47 6.02 -9.12
CA VAL A 133 -27.45 5.32 -10.40
C VAL A 133 -26.72 4.00 -10.24
N SER A 134 -27.23 2.94 -10.88
CA SER A 134 -26.54 1.65 -10.92
C SER A 134 -25.24 1.76 -11.72
N LEU A 135 -24.15 1.26 -11.15
CA LEU A 135 -22.82 1.35 -11.76
C LEU A 135 -22.70 0.37 -12.94
N GLN A 136 -22.16 0.86 -14.06
CA GLN A 136 -21.81 0.01 -15.19
C GLN A 136 -20.48 -0.71 -14.94
N ARG A 137 -20.49 -2.03 -15.09
CA ARG A 137 -19.30 -2.88 -14.93
C ARG A 137 -19.22 -3.89 -16.08
N THR A 138 -18.64 -3.44 -17.18
CA THR A 138 -18.44 -4.20 -18.41
C THR A 138 -16.95 -4.22 -18.77
N ALA A 139 -16.59 -4.92 -19.84
CA ALA A 139 -15.21 -4.91 -20.34
C ALA A 139 -14.77 -3.52 -20.84
N ASN A 140 -15.69 -2.70 -21.37
CA ASN A 140 -15.37 -1.39 -21.94
C ASN A 140 -15.61 -0.23 -20.97
N ILE A 141 -16.43 -0.42 -19.95
CA ILE A 141 -16.77 0.62 -18.96
C ILE A 141 -16.78 -0.02 -17.58
N MET A 142 -15.87 0.41 -16.70
CA MET A 142 -15.76 -0.06 -15.33
C MET A 142 -15.94 1.10 -14.34
N GLN A 143 -17.10 1.19 -13.69
CA GLN A 143 -17.41 2.25 -12.74
C GLN A 143 -17.25 1.81 -11.29
N HIS A 144 -16.54 2.65 -10.52
CA HIS A 144 -16.38 2.56 -9.09
C HIS A 144 -16.87 3.86 -8.45
N ASN A 145 -17.54 3.77 -7.30
CA ASN A 145 -18.02 4.94 -6.56
C ASN A 145 -17.30 5.08 -5.21
N TYR A 146 -16.99 6.33 -4.86
CA TYR A 146 -16.43 6.79 -3.60
C TYR A 146 -17.36 7.85 -2.98
N PRO A 147 -18.45 7.44 -2.29
CA PRO A 147 -19.54 8.33 -1.92
C PRO A 147 -19.16 9.43 -0.91
N MET A 148 -18.12 9.18 -0.10
CA MET A 148 -17.64 10.12 0.90
C MET A 148 -16.68 11.17 0.33
N ILE A 149 -16.08 10.91 -0.84
CA ILE A 149 -15.14 11.82 -1.48
C ILE A 149 -15.91 12.92 -2.22
N GLN A 150 -15.47 14.17 -2.07
CA GLN A 150 -16.19 15.33 -2.59
C GLN A 150 -15.52 15.99 -3.80
N THR A 151 -14.33 15.54 -4.19
CA THR A 151 -13.52 16.14 -5.27
C THR A 151 -13.04 15.09 -6.27
N ASP A 152 -12.72 15.50 -7.49
CA ASP A 152 -11.99 14.71 -8.49
C ASP A 152 -10.47 14.75 -8.28
N LEU A 153 -9.99 15.61 -7.37
CA LEU A 153 -8.58 15.80 -7.04
C LEU A 153 -8.11 14.99 -5.83
N PHE A 154 -8.84 13.94 -5.44
CA PHE A 154 -8.44 13.06 -4.33
C PHE A 154 -7.23 12.18 -4.66
N ALA A 155 -6.95 11.95 -5.95
CA ALA A 155 -5.90 11.03 -6.40
C ALA A 155 -4.56 11.70 -6.75
N PRO A 156 -4.48 12.94 -7.29
CA PRO A 156 -3.21 13.62 -7.48
C PRO A 156 -2.56 14.00 -6.13
N PRO A 157 -1.34 13.55 -5.78
CA PRO A 157 -0.78 13.86 -4.45
C PRO A 157 -0.20 15.25 -4.29
N THR A 158 -0.09 15.97 -5.39
CA THR A 158 0.20 17.41 -5.36
C THR A 158 -1.06 18.22 -5.04
N SER A 159 -2.23 17.59 -5.03
CA SER A 159 -3.48 18.22 -4.60
C SER A 159 -3.51 18.35 -3.08
N ALA A 160 -4.01 19.49 -2.59
CA ALA A 160 -4.34 19.65 -1.18
C ALA A 160 -5.49 18.74 -0.72
N GLU A 161 -6.26 18.20 -1.66
CA GLU A 161 -7.41 17.33 -1.43
C GLU A 161 -7.06 15.83 -1.56
N PHE A 162 -5.77 15.51 -1.67
CA PHE A 162 -5.28 14.14 -1.79
C PHE A 162 -5.74 13.26 -0.61
N ASP A 163 -6.37 12.13 -0.94
CA ASP A 163 -6.80 11.12 0.03
C ASP A 163 -5.99 9.83 -0.17
N TYR A 164 -5.08 9.56 0.76
CA TYR A 164 -4.11 8.47 0.65
C TYR A 164 -4.78 7.09 0.47
N ALA A 165 -5.76 6.79 1.32
CA ALA A 165 -6.39 5.47 1.36
C ALA A 165 -7.24 5.23 0.10
N THR A 166 -7.99 6.23 -0.33
CA THR A 166 -8.86 6.13 -1.50
C THR A 166 -8.06 6.11 -2.78
N GLU A 167 -6.98 6.89 -2.87
CA GLU A 167 -6.07 6.85 -4.01
C GLU A 167 -5.39 5.49 -4.15
N ALA A 168 -4.91 4.87 -3.07
CA ALA A 168 -4.30 3.55 -3.13
C ALA A 168 -5.27 2.52 -3.77
N VAL A 169 -6.55 2.57 -3.38
CA VAL A 169 -7.59 1.69 -3.95
C VAL A 169 -7.92 2.04 -5.40
N SER A 170 -8.05 3.33 -5.74
CA SER A 170 -8.35 3.74 -7.11
C SER A 170 -7.19 3.46 -8.06
N HIS A 171 -5.96 3.55 -7.58
CA HIS A 171 -4.74 3.22 -8.31
C HIS A 171 -4.68 1.73 -8.66
N THR A 172 -4.84 0.82 -7.68
CA THR A 172 -4.89 -0.63 -7.95
C THR A 172 -5.98 -0.99 -8.98
N ARG A 173 -7.15 -0.33 -8.92
CA ARG A 173 -8.24 -0.49 -9.91
C ARG A 173 -7.87 0.07 -11.28
N THR A 174 -7.19 1.21 -11.33
CA THR A 174 -6.67 1.82 -12.55
C THR A 174 -5.66 0.89 -13.21
N LEU A 175 -4.62 0.45 -12.49
CA LEU A 175 -3.62 -0.51 -12.97
C LEU A 175 -4.27 -1.78 -13.51
N SER A 176 -5.22 -2.37 -12.77
CA SER A 176 -5.92 -3.59 -13.18
C SER A 176 -6.63 -3.42 -14.52
N PHE A 177 -7.26 -2.27 -14.74
CA PHE A 177 -7.95 -1.96 -15.97
C PHE A 177 -6.97 -1.67 -17.11
N LEU A 178 -6.01 -0.76 -16.89
CA LEU A 178 -5.05 -0.36 -17.91
C LEU A 178 -4.19 -1.53 -18.36
N LYS A 179 -3.60 -2.31 -17.44
CA LYS A 179 -2.77 -3.49 -17.79
C LYS A 179 -3.54 -4.52 -18.61
N ARG A 180 -4.82 -4.75 -18.31
CA ARG A 180 -5.67 -5.66 -19.09
C ARG A 180 -5.80 -5.22 -20.56
N HIS A 181 -5.99 -3.92 -20.81
CA HIS A 181 -6.18 -3.39 -22.16
C HIS A 181 -4.86 -3.11 -22.89
N MET A 182 -3.80 -2.77 -22.16
CA MET A 182 -2.47 -2.50 -22.69
C MET A 182 -1.62 -3.76 -22.84
N ASN A 183 -2.02 -4.86 -22.18
CA ASN A 183 -1.26 -6.09 -22.02
C ASN A 183 0.12 -5.87 -21.36
N GLY A 184 0.13 -5.15 -20.24
CA GLY A 184 1.32 -4.95 -19.40
C GLY A 184 1.68 -3.47 -19.16
N PRO A 185 2.94 -3.21 -18.71
CA PRO A 185 3.95 -4.18 -18.36
C PRO A 185 3.55 -4.96 -17.09
N TYR A 186 4.02 -6.20 -17.03
CA TYR A 186 3.90 -7.05 -15.87
C TYR A 186 5.29 -7.21 -15.26
N PHE A 187 5.35 -7.06 -13.94
CA PHE A 187 6.56 -7.24 -13.15
C PHE A 187 6.40 -8.52 -12.35
N ASP A 188 7.51 -9.23 -12.15
CA ASP A 188 7.56 -10.38 -11.27
C ASP A 188 7.56 -9.89 -9.82
N LEU A 189 6.37 -9.70 -9.27
CA LEU A 189 6.19 -9.17 -7.92
C LEU A 189 6.74 -10.13 -6.85
N GLU A 190 6.75 -11.44 -7.16
CA GLU A 190 7.33 -12.47 -6.31
C GLU A 190 8.83 -12.28 -6.20
N ALA A 191 9.52 -12.25 -7.34
CA ALA A 191 10.96 -12.08 -7.38
C ALA A 191 11.41 -10.75 -6.72
N ILE A 192 10.65 -9.67 -6.90
CA ILE A 192 10.94 -8.38 -6.25
C ILE A 192 10.84 -8.49 -4.73
N TRP A 193 9.82 -9.19 -4.23
CA TRP A 193 9.62 -9.36 -2.79
C TRP A 193 10.63 -10.32 -2.17
N GLU A 194 10.95 -11.43 -2.83
CA GLU A 194 12.01 -12.36 -2.42
C GLU A 194 13.38 -11.68 -2.39
N GLU A 195 13.71 -10.86 -3.38
CA GLU A 195 14.96 -10.07 -3.37
C GLU A 195 15.00 -9.10 -2.20
N HIS A 196 13.89 -8.40 -1.93
CA HIS A 196 13.80 -7.45 -0.82
C HIS A 196 14.07 -8.13 0.52
N THR A 197 13.30 -9.18 0.82
CA THR A 197 13.37 -9.93 2.08
C THR A 197 14.71 -10.65 2.25
N TYR A 198 15.32 -11.15 1.17
CA TYR A 198 16.69 -11.68 1.20
C TYR A 198 17.69 -10.63 1.70
N PHE A 199 17.59 -9.37 1.23
CA PHE A 199 18.50 -8.32 1.66
C PHE A 199 18.26 -7.85 3.10
N GLU A 200 17.02 -7.88 3.57
CA GLU A 200 16.69 -7.51 4.94
C GLU A 200 17.05 -8.57 5.97
N LEU A 201 16.79 -9.85 5.65
CA LEU A 201 16.80 -10.93 6.64
C LEU A 201 18.04 -11.83 6.54
N ASP A 202 18.42 -12.24 5.33
CA ASP A 202 19.51 -13.21 5.13
C ASP A 202 20.86 -12.54 4.92
N ASN A 203 20.93 -11.64 3.95
CA ASN A 203 22.16 -10.90 3.63
C ASN A 203 22.38 -9.72 4.60
N GLN A 204 21.33 -9.26 5.27
CA GLN A 204 21.36 -8.18 6.26
C GLN A 204 22.08 -6.91 5.77
N SER A 205 21.74 -6.46 4.56
CA SER A 205 22.36 -5.30 3.90
C SER A 205 21.36 -4.16 3.74
N VAL A 206 21.49 -3.16 4.61
CA VAL A 206 20.71 -1.91 4.53
C VAL A 206 20.84 -1.27 3.15
N GLU A 207 22.04 -1.27 2.56
CA GLU A 207 22.25 -0.69 1.23
C GLU A 207 21.44 -1.38 0.15
N HIS A 208 21.50 -2.72 0.11
CA HIS A 208 20.85 -3.49 -0.94
C HIS A 208 19.33 -3.48 -0.75
N ALA A 209 18.85 -3.63 0.49
CA ALA A 209 17.43 -3.48 0.82
C ALA A 209 16.89 -2.12 0.36
N MET A 210 17.56 -1.02 0.71
CA MET A 210 17.15 0.31 0.25
C MET A 210 17.22 0.45 -1.28
N ASN A 211 18.08 -0.27 -2.00
CA ASN A 211 18.18 -0.20 -3.47
C ASN A 211 17.03 -0.89 -4.21
N THR A 212 16.28 -1.76 -3.55
CA THR A 212 15.05 -2.37 -4.12
C THR A 212 13.81 -1.49 -3.93
N MET A 213 13.93 -0.38 -3.19
CA MET A 213 12.82 0.53 -2.89
C MET A 213 12.78 1.75 -3.82
N VAL A 214 11.62 2.39 -3.92
CA VAL A 214 11.42 3.65 -4.63
C VAL A 214 12.22 4.82 -4.01
N GLN A 215 12.09 6.01 -4.63
CA GLN A 215 12.71 7.24 -4.14
C GLN A 215 12.14 7.72 -2.79
N GLU A 216 10.83 7.59 -2.59
CA GLU A 216 10.14 8.00 -1.36
C GLU A 216 9.36 6.80 -0.80
N PRO A 217 10.05 5.80 -0.22
CA PRO A 217 9.41 4.60 0.30
C PRO A 217 8.72 4.89 1.64
N TYR A 218 7.77 4.05 1.99
CA TYR A 218 7.14 4.05 3.31
C TYR A 218 7.12 2.63 3.86
N PHE A 219 7.48 2.49 5.12
CA PHE A 219 7.44 1.23 5.85
C PHE A 219 6.87 1.49 7.23
N SER A 220 5.97 0.63 7.71
CA SER A 220 5.38 0.75 9.03
C SER A 220 5.00 -0.59 9.65
N HIS A 221 5.50 -0.82 10.85
CA HIS A 221 4.95 -1.76 11.80
C HIS A 221 3.75 -1.12 12.50
N ILE A 222 2.54 -1.57 12.15
CA ILE A 222 1.29 -0.96 12.64
C ILE A 222 1.17 -0.96 14.17
N PRO A 223 1.44 -2.07 14.90
CA PRO A 223 1.18 -2.12 16.34
C PRO A 223 2.10 -1.24 17.19
N THR A 224 3.33 -1.02 16.74
CA THR A 224 4.32 -0.18 17.46
C THR A 224 4.51 1.19 16.81
N MET A 225 3.87 1.44 15.66
CA MET A 225 4.06 2.65 14.84
C MET A 225 5.53 2.94 14.52
N THR A 226 6.36 1.89 14.41
CA THR A 226 7.78 2.00 14.06
C THR A 226 7.98 1.86 12.56
N GLY A 227 9.01 2.50 12.01
CA GLY A 227 9.27 2.50 10.57
C GLY A 227 9.86 3.81 10.09
N GLY A 228 9.57 4.20 8.84
CA GLY A 228 10.06 5.44 8.27
C GLY A 228 9.41 5.82 6.95
N ILE A 229 9.39 7.12 6.67
CA ILE A 229 8.98 7.70 5.39
C ILE A 229 10.18 8.34 4.71
N GLY A 230 10.38 8.03 3.44
CA GLY A 230 11.51 8.46 2.65
C GLY A 230 12.78 7.67 2.97
N ARG A 231 13.73 7.69 2.04
CA ARG A 231 14.95 6.86 2.14
C ARG A 231 15.78 7.17 3.38
N ASP A 232 15.86 8.44 3.76
CA ASP A 232 16.70 8.88 4.88
C ASP A 232 16.21 8.34 6.22
N GLN A 233 14.90 8.44 6.50
CA GLN A 233 14.33 7.93 7.75
C GLN A 233 14.39 6.41 7.77
N LEU A 234 14.03 5.77 6.65
CA LEU A 234 13.98 4.33 6.56
C LEU A 234 15.37 3.68 6.66
N THR A 235 16.40 4.29 6.04
CA THR A 235 17.79 3.83 6.21
C THR A 235 18.24 3.86 7.67
N ARG A 236 17.86 4.91 8.42
CA ARG A 236 18.17 5.01 9.86
C ARG A 236 17.42 3.94 10.65
N PHE A 237 16.15 3.73 10.34
CA PHE A 237 15.33 2.69 10.96
C PHE A 237 15.92 1.30 10.71
N TYR A 238 16.21 0.94 9.46
CA TYR A 238 16.79 -0.36 9.10
C TYR A 238 18.13 -0.62 9.77
N ARG A 239 19.02 0.37 9.81
CA ARG A 239 20.34 0.25 10.43
C ARG A 239 20.27 0.18 11.95
N GLY A 240 19.39 0.98 12.56
CA GLY A 240 19.37 1.18 14.01
C GLY A 240 18.49 0.21 14.77
N HIS A 241 17.40 -0.23 14.14
CA HIS A 241 16.26 -0.82 14.84
C HIS A 241 15.77 -2.12 14.21
N PHE A 242 16.03 -2.42 12.93
CA PHE A 242 15.38 -3.57 12.28
C PHE A 242 16.37 -4.68 11.85
N ILE A 243 17.12 -4.47 10.76
CA ILE A 243 17.89 -5.51 10.07
C ILE A 243 18.87 -6.26 10.99
N PHE A 244 19.44 -5.57 11.97
CA PHE A 244 20.44 -6.14 12.89
C PHE A 244 19.91 -6.42 14.30
N SER A 245 18.61 -6.21 14.54
CA SER A 245 18.01 -6.32 15.88
C SER A 245 17.24 -7.62 16.10
N ASN A 246 17.15 -8.48 15.08
CA ASN A 246 16.44 -9.75 15.20
C ASN A 246 17.26 -10.78 15.98
N PRO A 247 16.68 -11.45 17.00
CA PRO A 247 17.33 -12.54 17.72
C PRO A 247 17.86 -13.65 16.81
N HIS A 248 18.92 -14.32 17.25
CA HIS A 248 19.42 -15.51 16.55
C HIS A 248 18.34 -16.61 16.54
N GLY A 249 18.09 -17.19 15.37
CA GLY A 249 17.05 -18.22 15.21
C GLY A 249 15.64 -17.65 15.04
N THR A 250 15.49 -16.35 14.78
CA THR A 250 14.23 -15.80 14.26
C THR A 250 13.89 -16.45 12.92
N ASN A 251 12.68 -16.98 12.76
CA ASN A 251 12.22 -17.60 11.52
C ASN A 251 10.84 -17.10 11.12
N ASN A 252 10.61 -16.93 9.83
CA ASN A 252 9.30 -16.60 9.26
C ASN A 252 8.73 -17.83 8.54
N HIS A 253 7.63 -18.37 9.05
CA HIS A 253 6.92 -19.49 8.42
C HIS A 253 5.73 -18.97 7.64
N LEU A 254 5.87 -18.89 6.31
CA LEU A 254 4.79 -18.48 5.41
C LEU A 254 3.59 -19.45 5.54
N ILE A 255 2.40 -18.88 5.76
CA ILE A 255 1.14 -19.61 5.89
C ILE A 255 0.30 -19.43 4.62
N SER A 256 0.21 -18.20 4.13
CA SER A 256 -0.52 -17.87 2.92
C SER A 256 0.19 -16.74 2.19
N TRP A 257 -0.01 -16.73 0.87
CA TRP A 257 0.56 -15.73 -0.01
C TRP A 257 -0.47 -15.32 -1.05
N THR A 258 -0.70 -14.02 -1.19
CA THR A 258 -1.61 -13.44 -2.17
C THR A 258 -0.89 -12.40 -3.02
N ILE A 259 -1.00 -12.55 -4.34
CA ILE A 259 -0.40 -11.63 -5.31
C ILE A 259 -1.51 -10.90 -6.06
N GLY A 260 -1.49 -9.58 -5.94
CA GLY A 260 -2.34 -8.64 -6.67
C GLY A 260 -1.66 -8.09 -7.93
N ILE A 261 -2.25 -7.04 -8.50
CA ILE A 261 -1.70 -6.38 -9.69
C ILE A 261 -0.45 -5.52 -9.40
N ASP A 262 -0.30 -5.11 -8.14
CA ASP A 262 0.69 -4.17 -7.61
C ASP A 262 1.01 -4.40 -6.12
N ARG A 263 0.67 -5.57 -5.58
CA ARG A 263 0.83 -5.85 -4.16
C ARG A 263 1.07 -7.32 -3.89
N VAL A 264 1.92 -7.60 -2.91
CA VAL A 264 2.05 -8.90 -2.25
C VAL A 264 1.43 -8.79 -0.86
N VAL A 265 0.68 -9.80 -0.44
CA VAL A 265 0.23 -9.96 0.94
C VAL A 265 0.67 -11.30 1.46
N ASP A 266 1.52 -11.28 2.48
CA ASP A 266 2.02 -12.46 3.16
C ASP A 266 1.31 -12.58 4.51
N GLU A 267 0.81 -13.77 4.78
CA GLU A 267 0.41 -14.18 6.12
C GLU A 267 1.44 -15.20 6.60
N PHE A 268 2.11 -14.93 7.72
CA PHE A 268 3.18 -15.79 8.21
C PHE A 268 3.21 -15.85 9.74
N ILE A 269 3.85 -16.87 10.29
CA ILE A 269 4.13 -16.96 11.73
C ILE A 269 5.62 -16.69 11.92
N MET A 270 5.94 -15.59 12.60
CA MET A 270 7.30 -15.34 13.07
C MET A 270 7.52 -16.10 14.38
N THR A 271 8.64 -16.81 14.46
CA THR A 271 9.08 -17.50 15.66
C THR A 271 10.43 -16.97 16.11
N LEU A 272 10.60 -16.79 17.42
CA LEU A 272 11.87 -16.35 18.00
C LEU A 272 11.94 -16.69 19.49
N THR A 273 13.17 -16.72 20.02
CA THR A 273 13.40 -16.65 21.47
C THR A 273 13.76 -15.21 21.83
N HIS A 274 13.07 -14.64 22.83
CA HIS A 274 13.30 -13.27 23.28
C HIS A 274 14.55 -13.18 24.17
N ASP A 275 15.73 -13.36 23.58
CA ASP A 275 17.04 -13.37 24.25
C ASP A 275 17.84 -12.05 24.10
N SER A 276 17.31 -11.11 23.33
CA SER A 276 17.87 -9.81 23.02
C SER A 276 16.74 -8.78 22.91
N GLU A 277 17.05 -7.49 23.04
CA GLU A 277 16.05 -6.43 22.93
C GLU A 277 15.59 -6.28 21.47
N ILE A 278 14.27 -6.25 21.26
CA ILE A 278 13.64 -6.16 19.92
C ILE A 278 12.70 -4.96 19.91
N ASP A 279 13.27 -3.77 19.81
CA ASP A 279 12.54 -2.51 20.02
C ASP A 279 11.45 -2.23 18.97
N TRP A 280 11.61 -2.70 17.74
CA TRP A 280 10.58 -2.60 16.72
C TRP A 280 9.33 -3.45 17.01
N LEU A 281 9.47 -4.55 17.78
CA LEU A 281 8.40 -5.50 18.10
C LEU A 281 7.78 -5.24 19.49
N ILE A 282 8.63 -5.03 20.50
CA ILE A 282 8.27 -4.90 21.92
C ILE A 282 9.16 -3.83 22.58
N PRO A 283 8.97 -2.55 22.23
CA PRO A 283 9.84 -1.46 22.69
C PRO A 283 9.90 -1.38 24.22
N GLY A 284 11.12 -1.35 24.75
CA GLY A 284 11.39 -1.17 26.17
C GLY A 284 11.21 -2.41 27.05
N ILE A 285 10.97 -3.59 26.47
CA ILE A 285 10.88 -4.85 27.21
C ILE A 285 12.24 -5.57 27.15
N PRO A 286 12.95 -5.76 28.28
CA PRO A 286 14.21 -6.49 28.29
C PRO A 286 14.03 -7.98 27.97
N PRO A 287 15.10 -8.69 27.55
CA PRO A 287 15.05 -10.12 27.25
C PRO A 287 14.39 -10.94 28.36
N THR A 288 13.42 -11.77 27.98
CA THR A 288 12.68 -12.65 28.91
C THR A 288 13.10 -14.11 28.81
N GLY A 289 13.82 -14.49 27.74
CA GLY A 289 14.18 -15.87 27.43
C GLY A 289 13.01 -16.75 26.99
N LEU A 290 11.81 -16.18 26.83
CA LEU A 290 10.62 -16.91 26.41
C LEU A 290 10.57 -17.06 24.89
N TYR A 291 10.00 -18.17 24.44
CA TYR A 291 9.75 -18.42 23.02
C TYR A 291 8.43 -17.78 22.60
N LEU A 292 8.42 -17.18 21.41
CA LEU A 292 7.29 -16.50 20.82
C LEU A 292 6.93 -17.12 19.47
N GLU A 293 5.63 -17.29 19.25
CA GLU A 293 5.04 -17.62 17.94
C GLU A 293 3.96 -16.59 17.63
N ILE A 294 4.21 -15.72 16.66
CA ILE A 294 3.39 -14.53 16.44
C ILE A 294 2.84 -14.56 15.01
N PRO A 295 1.50 -14.53 14.83
CA PRO A 295 0.88 -14.29 13.54
C PRO A 295 1.16 -12.87 13.03
N PHE A 296 1.66 -12.78 11.80
CA PHE A 296 1.93 -11.54 11.08
C PHE A 296 1.17 -11.49 9.76
N VAL A 297 0.82 -10.27 9.35
CA VAL A 297 0.37 -9.95 8.00
C VAL A 297 1.23 -8.81 7.47
N ALA A 298 1.95 -9.05 6.36
CA ALA A 298 2.66 -8.01 5.62
C ALA A 298 1.92 -7.69 4.33
N ALA A 299 1.63 -6.41 4.10
CA ALA A 299 1.01 -5.93 2.87
C ALA A 299 1.97 -4.96 2.17
N VAL A 300 2.48 -5.39 1.01
CA VAL A 300 3.63 -4.82 0.34
C VAL A 300 3.24 -4.32 -1.04
N ASN A 301 3.09 -3.01 -1.22
CA ASN A 301 2.82 -2.38 -2.51
C ASN A 301 4.11 -2.21 -3.31
N ILE A 302 4.05 -2.61 -4.57
CA ILE A 302 5.15 -2.53 -5.53
C ILE A 302 4.73 -1.62 -6.68
N GLN A 303 5.62 -0.72 -7.07
CA GLN A 303 5.42 0.22 -8.17
C GLN A 303 6.50 0.02 -9.20
N GLY A 304 6.15 -0.69 -10.27
CA GLY A 304 7.12 -1.11 -11.26
C GLY A 304 8.00 -2.23 -10.73
N ASP A 305 9.31 -1.99 -10.74
CA ASP A 305 10.36 -2.89 -10.29
C ASP A 305 10.77 -2.67 -8.82
N ARG A 306 10.02 -1.86 -8.04
CA ARG A 306 10.46 -1.40 -6.71
C ARG A 306 9.35 -1.41 -5.65
N LEU A 307 9.75 -1.69 -4.42
CA LEU A 307 8.90 -1.55 -3.23
C LEU A 307 8.53 -0.08 -3.00
N TYR A 308 7.24 0.21 -2.81
CA TYR A 308 6.73 1.55 -2.55
C TYR A 308 6.29 1.75 -1.10
N ASP A 309 5.43 0.86 -0.62
CA ASP A 309 4.77 0.97 0.67
C ASP A 309 4.67 -0.42 1.29
N GLU A 310 5.07 -0.55 2.55
CA GLU A 310 4.98 -1.78 3.32
C GLU A 310 4.33 -1.53 4.68
N HIS A 311 3.30 -2.32 4.96
CA HIS A 311 2.64 -2.34 6.26
C HIS A 311 2.65 -3.74 6.85
N ILE A 312 3.21 -3.87 8.05
CA ILE A 312 3.24 -5.12 8.79
C ILE A 312 2.38 -4.99 10.04
N ALA A 313 1.44 -5.90 10.21
CA ALA A 313 0.56 -5.96 11.37
C ALA A 313 0.68 -7.29 12.10
N TRP A 314 0.55 -7.24 13.42
CA TRP A 314 0.41 -8.38 14.31
C TRP A 314 -0.47 -7.99 15.51
N ASP A 315 -0.84 -8.96 16.33
CA ASP A 315 -1.55 -8.70 17.58
C ASP A 315 -0.58 -8.55 18.77
N GLN A 316 -0.40 -7.32 19.25
CA GLN A 316 0.47 -7.04 20.40
C GLN A 316 0.00 -7.75 21.68
N ALA A 317 -1.31 -7.98 21.85
CA ALA A 317 -1.81 -8.66 23.04
C ALA A 317 -1.37 -10.12 23.07
N THR A 318 -1.34 -10.79 21.90
CA THR A 318 -0.76 -12.13 21.74
C THR A 318 0.71 -12.18 22.14
N VAL A 319 1.51 -11.17 21.76
CA VAL A 319 2.93 -11.09 22.16
C VAL A 319 3.06 -10.97 23.68
N LEU A 320 2.37 -9.99 24.28
CA LEU A 320 2.42 -9.76 25.72
C LEU A 320 1.89 -10.94 26.54
N ARG A 321 0.92 -11.70 26.00
CA ARG A 321 0.38 -12.91 26.63
C ARG A 321 1.40 -14.02 26.69
N GLN A 322 2.10 -14.26 25.59
CA GLN A 322 3.17 -15.27 25.54
C GLN A 322 4.37 -14.87 26.42
N LEU A 323 4.64 -13.56 26.56
CA LEU A 323 5.65 -13.04 27.48
C LEU A 323 5.22 -13.08 28.97
N GLY A 324 3.97 -13.45 29.28
CA GLY A 324 3.46 -13.42 30.65
C GLY A 324 3.26 -12.02 31.22
N LEU A 325 3.20 -10.99 30.36
CA LEU A 325 3.11 -9.57 30.75
C LEU A 325 1.67 -9.03 30.73
N ILE A 326 0.71 -9.80 30.21
CA ILE A 326 -0.72 -9.51 30.34
C ILE A 326 -1.43 -10.66 31.11
N PRO A 327 -2.07 -10.37 32.26
CA PRO A 327 -2.79 -11.37 33.05
C PRO A 327 -4.04 -11.88 32.32
N GLU A 328 -4.63 -12.98 32.83
CA GLU A 328 -5.85 -13.53 32.20
C GLU A 328 -7.06 -12.63 32.41
N TYR A 329 -7.07 -11.88 33.51
CA TYR A 329 -8.12 -10.95 33.87
C TYR A 329 -7.52 -9.57 34.10
N LEU A 330 -8.21 -8.54 33.59
CA LEU A 330 -7.88 -7.14 33.82
C LEU A 330 -9.07 -6.44 34.51
N PRO A 331 -8.82 -5.38 35.30
CA PRO A 331 -9.88 -4.61 35.94
C PRO A 331 -10.91 -4.09 34.93
N TYR A 332 -12.19 -4.16 35.30
CA TYR A 332 -13.30 -3.57 34.55
C TYR A 332 -13.89 -2.40 35.37
N PRO A 333 -13.51 -1.14 35.07
CA PRO A 333 -13.85 0.01 35.92
C PRO A 333 -15.22 0.62 35.63
N TYR A 334 -16.03 -0.01 34.76
CA TYR A 334 -17.29 0.56 34.27
C TYR A 334 -18.49 -0.08 34.94
N LEU A 335 -19.60 0.66 35.01
CA LEU A 335 -20.90 0.13 35.42
C LEU A 335 -21.49 -0.72 34.29
N PHE A 336 -22.34 -1.69 34.65
CA PHE A 336 -23.18 -2.34 33.66
C PHE A 336 -24.22 -1.37 33.05
N PRO A 337 -24.78 -1.68 31.87
CA PRO A 337 -25.78 -0.82 31.21
C PRO A 337 -27.03 -0.51 32.07
N ASP A 338 -27.36 -1.37 33.04
CA ASP A 338 -28.45 -1.16 34.00
C ASP A 338 -28.05 -0.30 35.21
N GLY A 339 -26.83 0.26 35.19
CA GLY A 339 -26.28 1.11 36.24
C GLY A 339 -25.69 0.36 37.43
N LYS A 340 -25.66 -0.99 37.41
CA LYS A 340 -25.11 -1.77 38.54
C LYS A 340 -23.59 -1.75 38.53
N GLY A 341 -23.02 -1.42 39.68
CA GLY A 341 -21.60 -1.55 40.01
C GLY A 341 -21.34 -2.80 40.86
N PRO A 342 -20.06 -3.07 41.20
CA PRO A 342 -19.72 -4.17 42.07
C PRO A 342 -20.26 -3.94 43.49
N ALA A 343 -20.49 -5.03 44.23
CA ALA A 343 -20.89 -4.92 45.62
C ALA A 343 -19.83 -4.17 46.47
N PRO A 344 -20.21 -3.54 47.60
CA PRO A 344 -19.26 -2.82 48.44
C PRO A 344 -18.04 -3.68 48.83
N GLY A 345 -16.84 -3.20 48.52
CA GLY A 345 -15.58 -3.92 48.78
C GLY A 345 -15.18 -4.95 47.71
N ARG A 346 -15.94 -5.08 46.62
CA ARG A 346 -15.65 -5.94 45.47
C ARG A 346 -15.19 -5.13 44.26
N ALA A 347 -14.58 -5.80 43.30
CA ALA A 347 -14.23 -5.23 42.01
C ALA A 347 -14.76 -6.09 40.86
N PHE A 348 -14.97 -5.47 39.70
CA PHE A 348 -15.18 -6.21 38.47
C PHE A 348 -13.86 -6.37 37.72
N GLU A 349 -13.71 -7.53 37.09
CA GLU A 349 -12.64 -7.80 36.14
C GLU A 349 -13.20 -8.52 34.92
N PHE A 350 -12.57 -8.35 33.77
CA PHE A 350 -12.93 -9.04 32.53
C PHE A 350 -11.81 -9.95 32.09
N ARG A 351 -12.19 -11.11 31.50
CA ARG A 351 -11.21 -11.98 30.85
C ARG A 351 -10.65 -11.28 29.62
N VAL A 352 -9.33 -11.14 29.56
CA VAL A 352 -8.64 -10.51 28.43
C VAL A 352 -8.91 -11.30 27.15
N PRO A 353 -9.41 -10.67 26.06
CA PRO A 353 -9.73 -11.34 24.81
C PRO A 353 -8.48 -11.59 23.95
N ALA A 354 -7.44 -12.20 24.52
CA ALA A 354 -6.20 -12.54 23.84
C ALA A 354 -5.85 -14.00 24.12
N ALA A 355 -5.75 -14.82 23.07
CA ALA A 355 -5.48 -16.24 23.25
C ALA A 355 -3.99 -16.50 23.54
N GLY A 356 -3.06 -15.78 22.90
CA GLY A 356 -1.63 -16.05 23.01
C GLY A 356 -1.18 -17.04 21.93
N ALA A 357 -0.35 -18.02 22.28
CA ALA A 357 0.27 -18.96 21.33
C ALA A 357 -0.77 -19.80 20.55
N GLU A 358 -1.97 -19.98 21.10
CA GLU A 358 -3.08 -20.66 20.44
C GLU A 358 -3.51 -19.95 19.14
N THR A 359 -3.28 -18.65 19.00
CA THR A 359 -3.54 -17.91 17.75
C THR A 359 -2.66 -18.43 16.61
N ALA A 360 -1.34 -18.57 16.85
CA ALA A 360 -0.38 -19.12 15.90
C ALA A 360 -0.69 -20.59 15.60
N ALA A 361 -0.99 -21.40 16.63
CA ALA A 361 -1.37 -22.79 16.44
C ALA A 361 -2.62 -22.93 15.54
N LYS A 362 -3.65 -22.11 15.78
CA LYS A 362 -4.90 -22.11 15.01
C LYS A 362 -4.71 -21.63 13.56
N MET A 363 -3.82 -20.66 13.34
CA MET A 363 -3.47 -20.17 12.01
C MET A 363 -2.73 -21.25 11.21
N ARG A 364 -1.81 -21.99 11.86
CA ARG A 364 -1.05 -23.09 11.25
C ARG A 364 -1.91 -24.30 10.93
N ASP A 365 -2.79 -24.70 11.85
CA ASP A 365 -3.73 -25.80 11.69
C ASP A 365 -5.10 -25.40 12.23
N LYS A 366 -6.10 -25.35 11.35
CA LYS A 366 -7.48 -25.05 11.68
C LYS A 366 -8.08 -25.95 12.77
N ASN A 367 -7.49 -27.11 13.05
CA ASN A 367 -7.93 -28.06 14.07
C ASN A 367 -7.16 -27.96 15.40
N ALA A 368 -6.08 -27.17 15.50
CA ALA A 368 -5.20 -27.13 16.67
C ALA A 368 -5.86 -26.57 17.94
N ALA A 369 -6.84 -25.68 17.80
CA ALA A 369 -7.62 -25.14 18.90
C ALA A 369 -9.09 -24.98 18.49
N PRO A 370 -10.07 -25.21 19.38
CA PRO A 370 -11.48 -24.99 19.03
C PRO A 370 -11.80 -23.49 18.91
N SER A 371 -12.64 -23.15 17.94
CA SER A 371 -13.10 -21.77 17.77
C SER A 371 -14.02 -21.33 18.91
N ASN A 372 -14.19 -20.01 19.09
CA ASN A 372 -15.17 -19.38 19.99
C ASN A 372 -14.93 -19.55 21.51
N GLN A 373 -13.81 -20.13 21.96
CA GLN A 373 -13.54 -20.28 23.39
C GLN A 373 -13.48 -18.96 24.16
N LEU A 374 -13.03 -17.88 23.53
CA LEU A 374 -12.97 -16.56 24.17
C LEU A 374 -14.37 -15.95 24.40
N PHE A 375 -15.42 -16.39 23.68
CA PHE A 375 -16.80 -15.95 23.93
C PHE A 375 -17.37 -16.44 25.26
N ALA A 376 -16.79 -17.49 25.85
CA ALA A 376 -17.15 -17.93 27.19
C ALA A 376 -16.55 -17.02 28.29
N GLY A 377 -15.69 -16.07 27.92
CA GLY A 377 -15.20 -15.03 28.83
C GLY A 377 -16.28 -14.00 29.16
N GLY A 378 -15.99 -13.12 30.12
CA GLY A 378 -16.91 -12.07 30.52
C GLY A 378 -16.39 -11.26 31.70
N VAL A 379 -17.21 -10.29 32.12
CA VAL A 379 -16.99 -9.54 33.36
C VAL A 379 -17.45 -10.40 34.54
N ARG A 380 -16.61 -10.55 35.56
CA ARG A 380 -16.94 -11.21 36.82
C ARG A 380 -16.63 -10.30 38.00
N GLU A 381 -17.29 -10.56 39.13
CA GLU A 381 -16.99 -9.91 40.40
C GLU A 381 -15.96 -10.74 41.18
N VAL A 382 -14.95 -10.07 41.74
CA VAL A 382 -13.91 -10.65 42.60
C VAL A 382 -13.88 -10.00 43.97
#